data_AF-A0A9R0YRB2-F1
#
_entry.id   AF-A0A9R0YRB2-F1
#
_cell.length_a   1.000
_cell.length_b   1.000
_cell.length_c   1.000
_cell.angle_alpha   90.00
_cell.angle_beta   90.00
_cell.angle_gamma   90.00
#
_symmetry.space_group_name_H-M   'P 1'
#
loop_
_entity.id
_entity.type
_entity.pdbx_description
1 polymer ?
#
loop_
_entity_poly.entity_id
_entity_poly.type
_entity_poly.pdbx_seq_one_letter_code
_entity_poly.pdbx_strand_id
1 'polypeptide(L)'
;MFEQFGHILYECGAYQVEELEKGKLYLAIHMEAARREKWCRVSYKVNVLEGGEEFDCECGQFAHMGLLCSHVLKVLDFICITKIPQKHIIKRWTKDARDVLPPHLTQYQRDNAHKNPFSFRHFNMYMHAMELVRMGDASVEAYEKFIVLIKNCMVEMQPFAEIRDGWVWRTG
;
A
#
# COMPACT_ATOMS: atom_id res chain seq x y z
N MET A 1 7.87 6.44 6.71
CA MET A 1 6.62 5.72 7.05
C MET A 1 6.51 5.51 8.55
N PHE A 2 7.36 4.67 9.16
CA PHE A 2 7.25 4.36 10.58
C PHE A 2 7.39 5.60 11.47
N GLU A 3 8.34 6.50 11.16
CA GLU A 3 8.51 7.76 11.89
C GLU A 3 7.28 8.68 11.77
N GLN A 4 6.79 8.93 10.55
CA GLN A 4 5.60 9.76 10.33
C GLN A 4 4.37 9.20 11.04
N PHE A 5 4.13 7.90 10.94
CA PHE A 5 3.03 7.26 11.65
C PHE A 5 3.21 7.32 13.17
N GLY A 6 4.44 7.17 13.66
CA GLY A 6 4.79 7.35 15.06
C GLY A 6 4.49 8.77 15.58
N HIS A 7 4.80 9.80 14.79
CA HIS A 7 4.43 11.19 15.12
C HIS A 7 2.91 11.37 15.20
N ILE A 8 2.16 10.83 14.23
CA ILE A 8 0.69 10.92 14.22
C ILE A 8 0.09 10.20 15.43
N LEU A 9 0.61 9.03 15.80
CA LEU A 9 0.21 8.29 17.00
C LEU A 9 0.49 9.08 18.28
N TYR A 10 1.63 9.74 18.37
CA TYR A 10 1.96 10.60 19.50
C TYR A 10 0.99 11.79 19.61
N GLU A 11 0.75 12.49 18.50
CA GLU A 11 -0.16 13.64 18.44
C GLU A 11 -1.61 13.27 18.76
N CYS A 12 -2.04 12.06 18.40
CA CYS A 12 -3.35 11.52 18.74
C CYS A 12 -3.63 11.60 20.26
N GLY A 13 -2.62 11.42 21.10
CA GLY A 13 -2.74 11.52 22.56
C GLY A 13 -3.18 12.89 23.08
N ALA A 14 -3.06 13.96 22.27
CA ALA A 14 -3.48 15.31 22.64
C ALA A 14 -4.97 15.59 22.39
N TYR A 15 -5.73 14.61 21.90
CA TYR A 15 -7.16 14.74 21.61
C TYR A 15 -8.01 13.90 22.55
N GLN A 16 -9.16 14.45 22.94
CA GLN A 16 -10.29 13.72 23.52
C GLN A 16 -11.38 13.55 22.47
N VAL A 17 -12.31 12.61 22.69
CA VAL A 17 -13.36 12.28 21.73
C VAL A 17 -14.72 12.41 22.41
N GLU A 18 -15.64 13.08 21.71
CA GLU A 18 -17.06 13.10 22.04
C GLU A 18 -17.85 12.36 20.95
N GLU A 19 -18.77 11.48 21.36
CA GLU A 19 -19.66 10.78 20.42
C GLU A 19 -20.90 11.66 20.16
N LEU A 20 -21.06 12.13 18.92
CA LEU A 20 -22.18 12.97 18.51
C LEU A 20 -23.36 12.13 18.01
N GLU A 21 -23.06 11.09 17.23
CA GLU A 21 -24.04 10.11 16.77
C GLU A 21 -23.48 8.71 17.00
N LYS A 22 -24.23 7.89 17.73
CA LYS A 22 -23.78 6.58 18.17
C LYS A 22 -23.29 5.72 17.00
N GLY A 23 -22.01 5.35 17.04
CA GLY A 23 -21.38 4.50 16.01
C GLY A 23 -21.22 5.14 14.63
N LYS A 24 -21.46 6.45 14.47
CA LYS A 24 -21.48 7.12 13.16
C LYS A 24 -20.65 8.38 13.11
N LEU A 25 -20.76 9.24 14.13
CA LEU A 25 -20.13 10.55 14.10
C LEU A 25 -19.48 10.87 15.44
N TYR A 26 -18.20 11.21 15.37
CA TYR A 26 -17.37 11.55 16.52
C TYR A 26 -16.72 12.92 16.31
N LEU A 27 -16.49 13.62 17.41
CA LEU A 27 -15.79 14.90 17.45
C LEU A 27 -14.49 14.74 18.25
N ALA A 28 -13.35 14.85 17.57
CA ALA A 28 -12.04 14.87 18.20
C ALA A 28 -11.70 16.31 18.59
N ILE A 29 -11.50 16.58 19.87
CA ILE A 29 -11.24 17.91 20.42
C ILE A 29 -9.87 17.91 21.08
N HIS A 30 -9.03 18.91 20.78
CA HIS A 30 -7.74 19.07 21.44
C HIS A 30 -7.94 19.31 22.94
N MET A 31 -7.23 18.58 23.81
CA MET A 31 -7.40 18.67 25.27
C MET A 31 -7.17 20.10 25.81
N GLU A 32 -6.23 20.82 25.20
CA GLU A 32 -5.94 22.22 25.55
C GLU A 32 -6.71 23.23 24.69
N ALA A 33 -7.88 22.88 24.14
CA ALA A 33 -8.67 23.76 23.28
C ALA A 33 -8.88 25.16 23.87
N ALA A 34 -9.11 25.27 25.19
CA ALA A 34 -9.33 26.54 25.89
C ALA A 34 -8.09 27.43 25.99
N ARG A 35 -6.88 26.86 25.89
CA ARG A 35 -5.60 27.60 25.96
C ARG A 35 -5.10 28.04 24.59
N ARG A 36 -5.62 27.44 23.51
CA ARG A 36 -5.22 27.76 22.14
C ARG A 36 -5.88 29.05 21.65
N GLU A 37 -5.23 29.72 20.72
CA GLU A 37 -5.74 30.95 20.11
C GLU A 37 -7.08 30.71 19.39
N LYS A 38 -7.95 31.72 19.36
CA LYS A 38 -9.32 31.57 18.83
C LYS A 38 -9.40 31.20 17.35
N TRP A 39 -8.36 31.52 16.58
CA TRP A 39 -8.29 31.16 15.16
C TRP A 39 -7.78 29.72 14.94
N CYS A 40 -7.21 29.09 15.97
CA CYS A 40 -6.77 27.71 15.88
C CYS A 40 -7.99 26.79 15.79
N ARG A 41 -8.03 25.95 14.76
CA ARG A 41 -8.99 24.86 14.72
C ARG A 41 -8.63 23.82 15.78
N VAL A 42 -9.51 23.65 16.75
CA VAL A 42 -9.29 22.78 17.93
C VAL A 42 -10.15 21.52 17.91
N SER A 43 -11.10 21.39 16.98
CA SER A 43 -12.01 20.25 16.89
C SER A 43 -12.14 19.77 15.44
N TYR A 44 -12.26 18.45 15.28
CA TYR A 44 -12.34 17.77 14.00
C TYR A 44 -13.41 16.69 14.02
N LYS A 45 -14.36 16.76 13.09
CA LYS A 45 -15.36 15.71 12.87
C LYS A 45 -14.74 14.49 12.19
N VAL A 46 -15.12 13.32 12.69
CA VAL A 46 -14.74 12.01 12.15
C VAL A 46 -16.02 11.20 11.93
N ASN A 47 -16.27 10.86 10.67
CA ASN A 47 -17.37 10.01 10.24
C ASN A 47 -16.91 8.55 10.18
N VAL A 48 -17.74 7.66 10.71
CA VAL A 48 -17.60 6.21 10.55
C VAL A 48 -18.52 5.77 9.43
N LEU A 49 -17.93 5.21 8.38
CA LEU A 49 -18.63 4.74 7.20
C LEU A 49 -18.65 3.22 7.20
N GLU A 50 -19.60 2.65 6.45
CA GLU A 50 -19.73 1.20 6.23
C GLU A 50 -19.65 0.35 7.50
N GLY A 51 -20.23 0.82 8.61
CA GLY A 51 -20.29 0.06 9.85
C GLY A 51 -18.95 -0.12 10.59
N GLY A 52 -17.94 0.72 10.31
CA GLY A 52 -16.65 0.67 11.01
C GLY A 52 -15.48 0.20 10.15
N GLU A 53 -15.68 -0.02 8.85
CA GLU A 53 -14.62 -0.40 7.91
C GLU A 53 -13.91 0.80 7.29
N GLU A 54 -14.51 1.98 7.38
CA GLU A 54 -13.98 3.20 6.79
C GLU A 54 -14.23 4.41 7.71
N PHE A 55 -13.32 5.36 7.65
CA PHE A 55 -13.24 6.50 8.55
C PHE A 55 -12.84 7.71 7.74
N ASP A 56 -13.70 8.72 7.72
CA ASP A 56 -13.45 9.97 7.03
C ASP A 56 -13.32 11.10 8.06
N CYS A 57 -12.28 11.91 7.92
CA CYS A 57 -12.07 13.05 8.80
C CYS A 57 -11.99 14.32 7.98
N GLU A 58 -12.66 15.36 8.47
CA GLU A 58 -12.71 16.67 7.80
C GLU A 58 -11.35 17.39 7.69
N CYS A 59 -10.29 16.87 8.33
CA CYS A 59 -8.93 17.33 8.08
C CYS A 59 -8.38 16.90 6.70
N GLY A 60 -8.98 15.89 6.05
CA GLY A 60 -8.62 15.42 4.71
C GLY A 60 -7.28 14.68 4.62
N GLN A 61 -6.61 14.40 5.74
CA GLN A 61 -5.25 13.86 5.74
C GLN A 61 -5.12 12.54 4.97
N PHE A 62 -6.10 11.64 5.09
CA PHE A 62 -6.09 10.38 4.36
C PHE A 62 -6.25 10.60 2.84
N ALA A 63 -7.14 11.50 2.41
CA ALA A 63 -7.31 11.81 0.99
C ALA A 63 -6.03 12.41 0.36
N HIS A 64 -5.28 13.22 1.12
CA HIS A 64 -4.07 13.88 0.61
C HIS A 64 -2.80 13.02 0.72
N MET A 65 -2.60 12.34 1.85
CA MET A 65 -1.36 11.61 2.15
C MET A 65 -1.54 10.09 2.16
N GLY A 66 -2.78 9.59 2.23
CA GLY A 66 -3.07 8.17 2.39
C GLY A 66 -2.70 7.59 3.76
N LEU A 67 -2.51 8.46 4.75
CA LEU A 67 -2.29 8.08 6.15
C LEU A 67 -3.45 8.60 6.99
N LEU A 68 -3.91 7.78 7.94
CA LEU A 68 -4.87 8.22 8.95
C LEU A 68 -4.29 9.41 9.74
N CYS A 69 -5.13 10.41 10.03
CA CYS A 69 -4.75 11.51 10.92
C CYS A 69 -4.84 11.10 12.38
N SER A 70 -4.26 11.95 13.24
CA SER A 70 -4.31 11.80 14.69
C SER A 70 -5.75 11.78 15.23
N HIS A 71 -6.68 12.48 14.57
CA HIS A 71 -8.10 12.49 14.93
C HIS A 71 -8.77 11.14 14.72
N VAL A 72 -8.58 10.51 13.55
CA VAL A 72 -9.14 9.18 13.29
C VAL A 72 -8.51 8.14 14.21
N LEU A 73 -7.19 8.19 14.42
CA LEU A 73 -6.53 7.27 15.35
C LEU A 73 -7.10 7.39 16.78
N LYS A 74 -7.44 8.61 17.23
CA LYS A 74 -8.03 8.80 18.54
C LYS A 74 -9.45 8.23 18.62
N VAL A 75 -10.23 8.35 17.56
CA VAL A 75 -11.56 7.75 17.48
C VAL A 75 -11.46 6.23 17.47
N LEU A 76 -10.53 5.63 16.72
CA LEU A 76 -10.28 4.19 16.73
C LEU A 76 -9.95 3.66 18.13
N ASP A 77 -9.07 4.38 18.87
CA ASP A 77 -8.73 4.10 20.26
C ASP A 77 -9.98 4.18 21.17
N PHE A 78 -10.79 5.22 21.01
CA PHE A 78 -12.02 5.43 21.78
C PHE A 78 -13.06 4.33 21.59
N ILE A 79 -13.23 3.82 20.35
CA ILE A 79 -14.16 2.72 20.04
C ILE A 79 -13.51 1.33 20.17
N CYS A 80 -12.30 1.26 20.76
CA CYS A 80 -11.55 0.02 21.02
C CYS A 80 -11.25 -0.82 19.78
N ILE A 81 -11.07 -0.21 18.61
CA ILE A 81 -10.61 -0.91 17.40
C ILE A 81 -9.10 -1.14 17.51
N THR A 82 -8.70 -2.41 17.55
CA THR A 82 -7.29 -2.82 17.75
C THR A 82 -6.49 -2.95 16.45
N LYS A 83 -7.15 -2.86 15.29
CA LYS A 83 -6.52 -3.00 13.97
C LYS A 83 -7.01 -1.92 13.03
N ILE A 84 -6.10 -1.35 12.26
CA ILE A 84 -6.45 -0.40 11.20
C ILE A 84 -7.29 -1.12 10.14
N PRO A 85 -8.46 -0.60 9.74
CA PRO A 85 -9.27 -1.20 8.69
C PRO A 85 -8.51 -1.30 7.37
N GLN A 86 -8.77 -2.38 6.61
CA GLN A 86 -7.99 -2.70 5.41
C GLN A 86 -8.04 -1.60 4.34
N LYS A 87 -9.16 -0.87 4.26
CA LYS A 87 -9.36 0.25 3.34
C LYS A 87 -8.40 1.42 3.58
N HIS A 88 -7.89 1.55 4.80
CA HIS A 88 -6.92 2.58 5.19
C HIS A 88 -5.46 2.13 5.04
N ILE A 89 -5.22 0.91 4.58
CA ILE A 89 -3.88 0.37 4.33
C ILE A 89 -3.59 0.49 2.83
N ILE A 90 -2.92 1.58 2.44
CA ILE A 90 -2.50 1.76 1.05
C ILE A 90 -1.08 1.25 0.81
N LYS A 91 -0.83 0.69 -0.38
CA LYS A 91 0.46 0.09 -0.77
C LYS A 91 1.68 1.01 -0.58
N ARG A 92 1.51 2.31 -0.81
CA ARG A 92 2.56 3.33 -0.58
C ARG A 92 3.11 3.26 0.85
N TRP A 93 2.26 2.89 1.82
CA TRP A 93 2.58 2.80 3.23
C TRP A 93 2.69 1.35 3.73
N THR A 94 3.13 0.43 2.86
CA THR A 94 3.51 -0.94 3.27
C THR A 94 4.99 -1.22 3.03
N LYS A 95 5.51 -2.31 3.62
CA LYS A 95 6.88 -2.79 3.36
C LYS A 95 7.15 -3.09 1.87
N ASP A 96 6.09 -3.36 1.11
CA ASP A 96 6.12 -3.69 -0.30
C ASP A 96 5.87 -2.45 -1.19
N ALA A 97 6.07 -1.24 -0.66
CA ALA A 97 5.87 0.02 -1.40
C ALA A 97 6.74 0.13 -2.68
N ARG A 98 7.87 -0.58 -2.72
CA ARG A 98 8.77 -0.64 -3.89
C ARG A 98 8.43 -1.77 -4.87
N ASP A 99 7.51 -2.65 -4.51
CA ASP A 99 7.06 -3.77 -5.35
C ASP A 99 6.04 -3.28 -6.38
N VAL A 100 6.43 -2.35 -7.25
CA VAL A 100 5.57 -1.79 -8.29
C VAL A 100 6.11 -2.24 -9.65
N LEU A 101 5.39 -3.15 -10.30
CA LEU A 101 5.74 -3.67 -11.61
C LEU A 101 4.96 -2.96 -12.73
N PRO A 102 5.50 -2.91 -13.96
CA PRO A 102 4.75 -2.46 -15.13
C PRO A 102 3.45 -3.26 -15.32
N PRO A 103 2.41 -2.69 -15.98
CA PRO A 103 1.10 -3.34 -16.11
C PRO A 103 1.13 -4.78 -16.66
N HIS A 104 2.02 -5.05 -17.63
CA HIS A 104 2.17 -6.38 -18.24
C HIS A 104 2.85 -7.42 -17.33
N LEU A 105 3.44 -7.01 -16.21
CA LEU A 105 4.10 -7.87 -15.22
C LEU A 105 3.34 -7.92 -13.88
N THR A 106 2.16 -7.29 -13.78
CA THR A 106 1.36 -7.22 -12.55
C THR A 106 1.08 -8.60 -11.94
N GLN A 107 1.04 -9.67 -12.73
CA GLN A 107 0.89 -11.05 -12.25
C GLN A 107 2.04 -11.54 -11.34
N TYR A 108 3.22 -10.93 -11.44
CA TYR A 108 4.39 -11.24 -10.63
C TYR A 108 4.53 -10.36 -9.40
N GLN A 109 3.66 -9.36 -9.25
CA GLN A 109 3.62 -8.52 -8.06
C GLN A 109 3.25 -9.40 -6.85
N ARG A 110 3.90 -9.18 -5.71
CA ARG A 110 3.74 -10.05 -4.52
C ARG A 110 2.28 -10.16 -4.08
N ASP A 111 1.53 -9.07 -4.19
CA ASP A 111 0.11 -9.01 -3.85
C ASP A 111 -0.77 -9.99 -4.66
N ASN A 112 -0.28 -10.44 -5.83
CA ASN A 112 -0.98 -11.33 -6.75
C ASN A 112 -0.46 -12.78 -6.73
N ALA A 113 0.64 -13.07 -6.02
CA ALA A 113 1.30 -14.37 -6.04
C ALA A 113 0.38 -15.53 -5.58
N HIS A 114 -0.57 -15.25 -4.67
CA HIS A 114 -1.52 -16.26 -4.18
C HIS A 114 -2.68 -16.55 -5.15
N LYS A 115 -2.89 -15.73 -6.17
CA LYS A 115 -4.02 -15.85 -7.12
C LYS A 115 -3.67 -16.64 -8.38
N ASN A 116 -2.39 -16.92 -8.63
CA ASN A 116 -1.95 -17.56 -9.85
C ASN A 116 -0.92 -18.66 -9.57
N PRO A 117 -1.33 -19.94 -9.45
CA PRO A 117 -0.37 -21.03 -9.34
C PRO A 117 0.42 -21.11 -10.64
N PHE A 118 1.70 -20.75 -10.58
CA PHE A 118 2.59 -20.79 -11.71
C PHE A 118 2.82 -22.22 -12.20
N SER A 119 2.85 -22.43 -13.52
CA SER A 119 3.21 -23.72 -14.10
C SER A 119 4.66 -24.09 -13.76
N PHE A 120 5.00 -25.38 -13.83
CA PHE A 120 6.38 -25.84 -13.65
C PHE A 120 7.35 -25.14 -14.61
N ARG A 121 6.93 -24.91 -15.87
CA ARG A 121 7.74 -24.16 -16.86
C ARG A 121 8.05 -22.76 -16.36
N HIS A 122 7.04 -22.07 -15.82
CA HIS A 122 7.23 -20.74 -15.26
C HIS A 122 8.19 -20.76 -14.07
N PHE A 123 7.98 -21.66 -13.10
CA PHE A 123 8.85 -21.79 -11.94
C PHE A 123 10.31 -22.04 -12.34
N ASN A 124 10.55 -22.96 -13.27
CA ASN A 124 11.90 -23.27 -13.74
C ASN A 124 12.59 -22.05 -14.39
N MET A 125 11.91 -21.36 -15.30
CA MET A 125 12.42 -20.14 -15.93
C MET A 125 12.72 -19.04 -14.89
N TYR A 126 11.81 -18.86 -13.92
CA TYR A 126 11.96 -17.86 -12.86
C TYR A 126 13.16 -18.15 -11.96
N MET A 127 13.38 -19.42 -11.56
CA MET A 127 14.54 -19.82 -10.76
C MET A 127 15.87 -19.55 -11.47
N HIS A 128 15.95 -19.86 -12.77
CA HIS A 128 17.15 -19.55 -13.56
C HIS A 128 17.38 -18.04 -13.71
N ALA A 129 16.32 -17.26 -13.93
CA ALA A 129 16.41 -15.82 -14.00
C ALA A 129 16.90 -15.21 -12.67
N MET A 130 16.40 -15.68 -11.53
CA MET A 130 16.87 -15.26 -10.21
C MET A 130 18.34 -15.59 -9.97
N GLU A 131 18.79 -16.78 -10.39
CA GLU A 131 20.19 -17.16 -10.24
C GLU A 131 21.12 -16.27 -11.08
N LEU A 132 20.69 -15.89 -12.29
CA LEU A 132 21.42 -14.90 -13.10
C LEU A 132 21.47 -13.52 -12.44
N VAL A 133 20.38 -13.05 -11.82
CA VAL A 133 20.38 -11.79 -11.06
C VAL A 133 21.36 -11.88 -9.89
N ARG A 134 21.34 -12.98 -9.13
CA ARG A 134 22.27 -13.22 -8.02
C ARG A 134 23.74 -13.16 -8.48
N MET A 135 24.06 -13.67 -9.67
CA MET A 135 25.39 -13.55 -10.26
C MET A 135 25.72 -12.11 -10.69
N GLY A 136 24.75 -11.39 -11.26
CA GLY A 136 24.90 -9.98 -11.66
C GLY A 136 25.13 -9.03 -10.48
N ASP A 137 24.57 -9.32 -9.31
CA ASP A 137 24.74 -8.53 -8.09
C ASP A 137 26.13 -8.66 -7.43
N ALA A 138 27.01 -9.52 -7.95
CA ALA A 138 28.31 -9.81 -7.33
C ALA A 138 29.32 -8.65 -7.41
N SER A 139 29.28 -7.82 -8.45
CA SER A 139 30.14 -6.64 -8.63
C SER A 139 29.57 -5.67 -9.66
N VAL A 140 30.15 -4.47 -9.78
CA VAL A 140 29.74 -3.49 -10.79
C VAL A 140 29.98 -4.04 -12.21
N GLU A 141 31.11 -4.71 -12.42
CA GLU A 141 31.45 -5.33 -13.71
C GLU A 141 30.48 -6.47 -14.05
N ALA A 142 30.08 -7.28 -13.05
CA ALA A 142 29.08 -8.33 -13.24
C ALA A 142 27.71 -7.74 -13.61
N TYR A 143 27.31 -6.65 -12.96
CA TYR A 143 26.08 -5.92 -13.27
C TYR A 143 26.09 -5.38 -14.71
N GLU A 144 27.16 -4.69 -15.11
CA GLU A 144 27.28 -4.13 -16.46
C GLU A 144 27.19 -5.22 -17.52
N LYS A 145 27.88 -6.35 -17.30
CA LYS A 145 27.81 -7.50 -18.20
C LYS A 145 26.41 -8.13 -18.22
N PHE A 146 25.78 -8.28 -17.06
CA PHE A 146 24.43 -8.84 -16.91
C PHE A 146 23.40 -8.02 -17.70
N ILE A 147 23.41 -6.69 -17.59
CA ILE A 147 22.46 -5.81 -18.29
C ILE A 147 22.58 -5.96 -19.81
N VAL A 148 23.80 -6.10 -20.36
CA VAL A 148 24.00 -6.31 -21.79
C VAL A 148 23.42 -7.67 -22.22
N LEU A 149 23.72 -8.74 -21.48
CA LEU A 149 23.23 -10.09 -21.79
C LEU A 149 21.70 -10.16 -21.75
N ILE A 150 21.08 -9.65 -20.68
CA ILE A 150 19.62 -9.69 -20.52
C ILE A 150 18.92 -8.86 -21.60
N LYS A 151 19.47 -7.71 -22.00
CA LYS A 151 18.92 -6.93 -23.11
C LYS A 151 18.94 -7.70 -24.42
N ASN A 152 20.02 -8.39 -24.73
CA ASN A 152 20.12 -9.21 -25.94
C ASN A 152 19.12 -10.37 -25.90
N CYS A 153 19.01 -11.09 -24.77
CA CYS A 153 18.02 -12.16 -24.61
C CYS A 153 16.58 -11.65 -24.77
N MET A 154 16.26 -10.45 -24.28
CA MET A 154 14.92 -9.88 -24.47
C MET A 154 14.61 -9.61 -25.95
N VAL A 155 15.58 -9.10 -26.72
CA VAL A 155 15.43 -8.89 -28.17
C VAL A 155 15.25 -10.22 -28.90
N GLU A 156 16.03 -11.24 -28.56
CA GLU A 156 15.94 -12.57 -29.15
C GLU A 156 14.60 -13.26 -28.83
N MET A 157 14.05 -13.06 -27.62
CA MET A 157 12.79 -13.66 -27.19
C MET A 157 11.55 -12.94 -27.71
N GLN A 158 11.67 -11.68 -28.12
CA GLN A 158 10.52 -10.84 -28.51
C GLN A 158 9.62 -11.46 -29.58
N PRO A 159 10.13 -12.06 -30.68
CA PRO A 159 9.29 -12.69 -31.71
C PRO A 159 8.46 -13.86 -31.19
N PHE A 160 8.96 -14.57 -30.16
CA PHE A 160 8.28 -15.73 -29.58
C PHE A 160 7.17 -15.34 -28.58
N ALA A 161 7.14 -14.07 -28.14
CA ALA A 161 6.11 -13.58 -27.23
C ALA A 161 4.78 -13.27 -27.94
N GLU A 162 4.78 -13.14 -29.26
CA GLU A 162 3.62 -12.79 -30.08
C GLU A 162 2.67 -13.99 -30.31
N ILE A 163 3.21 -15.21 -30.32
CA ILE A 163 2.44 -16.44 -30.54
C ILE A 163 2.22 -17.14 -29.20
N ARG A 164 0.98 -17.14 -28.72
CA ARG A 164 0.57 -17.91 -27.54
C ARG A 164 -0.14 -19.18 -27.96
N ASP A 165 0.48 -20.32 -27.69
CA ASP A 165 -0.16 -21.63 -27.87
C ASP A 165 -1.46 -21.69 -27.05
N GLY A 166 -2.60 -21.93 -27.71
CA GLY A 166 -3.88 -22.23 -27.05
C GLY A 166 -5.11 -21.38 -27.40
N TRP A 167 -5.02 -20.41 -28.33
CA TRP A 167 -6.20 -19.60 -28.73
C TRP A 167 -7.02 -20.15 -29.91
N VAL A 168 -6.68 -21.32 -30.46
CA VAL A 168 -7.25 -21.81 -31.74
C VAL A 168 -8.58 -22.59 -31.59
N TRP A 169 -9.15 -22.76 -30.39
CA TRP A 169 -10.33 -23.64 -30.20
C TRP A 169 -11.65 -22.95 -29.82
N ARG A 170 -11.83 -21.65 -30.09
CA ARG A 170 -13.13 -20.96 -29.85
C ARG A 170 -13.61 -20.13 -31.03
N THR A 171 -13.72 -20.75 -32.20
CA THR A 171 -14.67 -20.34 -33.25
C THR A 171 -15.07 -21.58 -34.05
N GLY A 172 -16.22 -22.14 -33.70
CA GLY A 172 -16.90 -23.25 -34.35
C GLY A 172 -18.28 -23.38 -33.75
#